data_AF-A0A8B7E933-F1
#
_entry.id   AF-A0A8B7E933-F1
#
_cell.length_a   1.000
_cell.length_b   1.000
_cell.length_c   1.000
_cell.angle_alpha   90.00
_cell.angle_beta   90.00
_cell.angle_gamma   90.00
#
_symmetry.space_group_name_H-M   'P 1'
#
loop_
_entity.id
_entity.type
_entity.pdbx_description
1 polymer ?
#
loop_
_entity_poly.entity_id
_entity_poly.type
_entity_poly.pdbx_seq_one_letter_code
_entity_poly.pdbx_strand_id
1 'polypeptide(L)'
;MSSRGVKSATAAWTGIAATLLTNGSTLHGLFKLPVPILDNSTCNVTTNSIQGQFLRQVSLFMLDKTSMIPKHSLNAIDRLLKDVCNNNFPFGGKVILFCGDFRQILPVVKRGRPAEVVESCIKCSLQWQWVQKFTLTENIRVRDGEGDFSEWLLKLGSGTIPGKEENPFKGCIEIPQQCIIRENESIVEKIFGDAQQDDYAKRVNLTPTNVDSLSINEEVLERLHGELKTYLSGDQIDTDDLNERSNFLVEFLNSLTPSGMPTHGLKLKIGCVIMLLRNLDLKAGLCNGTRMKVCALQNNYIDAEVLTGVSEVKRVFVP
;
A
#
# COMPACT_ATOMS: atom_id res chain seq x y z
N MET A 1 -10.50 -2.84 -20.25
CA MET A 1 -11.82 -2.58 -20.87
C MET A 1 -11.61 -2.31 -22.35
N SER A 2 -12.52 -2.70 -23.23
CA SER A 2 -12.50 -2.29 -24.64
C SER A 2 -13.64 -1.31 -24.85
N SER A 3 -13.38 -0.01 -24.72
CA SER A 3 -14.21 0.98 -25.41
C SER A 3 -13.59 1.16 -26.80
N ARG A 4 -14.39 0.92 -27.85
CA ARG A 4 -14.01 1.12 -29.27
C ARG A 4 -12.85 0.25 -29.80
N GLY A 5 -12.66 -0.97 -29.28
CA GLY A 5 -11.66 -1.92 -29.80
C GLY A 5 -10.22 -1.65 -29.33
N VAL A 6 -10.01 -0.65 -28.49
CA VAL A 6 -8.69 -0.35 -27.89
C VAL A 6 -8.50 -1.21 -26.65
N LYS A 7 -7.47 -2.06 -26.66
CA LYS A 7 -7.14 -2.89 -25.49
C LYS A 7 -6.35 -2.07 -24.47
N SER A 8 -6.90 -1.91 -23.27
CA SER A 8 -6.24 -1.23 -22.15
C SER A 8 -5.86 -2.19 -21.03
N ALA A 9 -4.78 -1.85 -20.31
CA ALA A 9 -4.39 -2.50 -19.06
C ALA A 9 -4.23 -1.46 -17.95
N THR A 10 -4.73 -1.78 -16.77
CA THR A 10 -4.71 -0.93 -15.58
C THR A 10 -3.85 -1.58 -14.51
N ALA A 11 -2.94 -0.81 -13.92
CA ALA A 11 -2.13 -1.29 -12.82
C ALA A 11 -1.85 -0.22 -11.77
N ALA A 12 -1.51 -0.64 -10.55
CA ALA A 12 -1.06 0.24 -9.48
C ALA A 12 0.18 -0.33 -8.79
N TRP A 13 0.89 0.50 -8.01
CA TRP A 13 2.07 0.05 -7.27
C TRP A 13 1.73 -0.94 -6.15
N THR A 14 0.66 -0.67 -5.40
CA THR A 14 0.22 -1.49 -4.26
C THR A 14 -0.98 -2.38 -4.62
N GLY A 15 -1.14 -3.48 -3.89
CA GLY A 15 -2.25 -4.44 -4.09
C GLY A 15 -3.62 -3.77 -3.91
N ILE A 16 -3.81 -3.07 -2.80
CA ILE A 16 -5.09 -2.39 -2.50
C ILE A 16 -5.46 -1.31 -3.53
N ALA A 17 -4.48 -0.58 -4.08
CA ALA A 17 -4.78 0.38 -5.14
C ALA A 17 -5.18 -0.33 -6.43
N ALA A 18 -4.56 -1.49 -6.72
CA ALA A 18 -4.88 -2.28 -7.90
C ALA A 18 -6.31 -2.85 -7.85
N THR A 19 -6.82 -3.26 -6.68
CA THR A 19 -8.19 -3.80 -6.56
C THR A 19 -9.29 -2.76 -6.77
N LEU A 20 -8.98 -1.47 -6.63
CA LEU A 20 -9.89 -0.36 -6.93
C LEU A 20 -9.99 -0.07 -8.43
N LEU A 21 -9.05 -0.56 -9.23
CA LEU A 21 -9.07 -0.41 -10.68
C LEU A 21 -9.84 -1.56 -11.31
N THR A 22 -10.68 -1.27 -12.31
CA THR A 22 -11.42 -2.32 -13.02
C THR A 22 -10.46 -3.23 -13.80
N ASN A 23 -10.44 -4.52 -13.47
CA ASN A 23 -9.44 -5.48 -13.96
C ASN A 23 -8.00 -5.04 -13.65
N GLY A 24 -7.81 -4.35 -12.53
CA GLY A 24 -6.51 -3.91 -12.05
C GLY A 24 -5.60 -5.06 -11.65
N SER A 25 -4.30 -4.80 -11.77
CA SER A 25 -3.25 -5.67 -11.27
C SER A 25 -2.14 -4.84 -10.66
N THR A 26 -1.27 -5.45 -9.86
CA THR A 26 -0.07 -4.73 -9.42
C THR A 26 0.89 -4.56 -10.60
N LEU A 27 1.69 -3.50 -10.60
CA LEU A 27 2.77 -3.30 -11.57
C LEU A 27 3.70 -4.51 -11.64
N HIS A 28 4.04 -5.08 -10.47
CA HIS A 28 4.79 -6.32 -10.35
C HIS A 28 4.09 -7.50 -11.04
N GLY A 29 2.77 -7.64 -10.87
CA GLY A 29 1.99 -8.72 -11.49
C GLY A 29 1.87 -8.57 -13.01
N LEU A 30 1.61 -7.36 -13.49
CA LEU A 30 1.38 -7.04 -14.90
C LEU A 30 2.65 -7.17 -15.74
N PHE A 31 3.75 -6.61 -15.25
CA PHE A 31 5.01 -6.56 -15.98
C PHE A 31 6.01 -7.63 -15.54
N LYS A 32 5.71 -8.41 -14.50
CA LYS A 32 6.66 -9.38 -13.89
C LYS A 32 7.97 -8.70 -13.48
N LEU A 33 7.83 -7.56 -12.79
CA LEU A 33 8.98 -6.86 -12.23
C LEU A 33 9.68 -7.74 -11.18
N PRO A 34 11.02 -7.76 -11.16
CA PRO A 34 11.77 -8.48 -10.14
C PRO A 34 11.65 -7.80 -8.79
N VAL A 35 11.95 -8.53 -7.72
CA VAL A 35 12.11 -7.97 -6.37
C VAL A 35 13.43 -8.53 -5.82
N PRO A 36 14.44 -7.70 -5.55
CA PRO A 36 14.46 -6.22 -5.62
C PRO A 36 14.55 -5.66 -7.06
N ILE A 37 14.22 -4.38 -7.22
CA ILE A 37 14.40 -3.63 -8.47
C ILE A 37 15.64 -2.74 -8.34
N LEU A 38 16.59 -2.94 -9.24
CA LEU A 38 17.84 -2.22 -9.40
C LEU A 38 17.87 -1.52 -10.77
N ASP A 39 18.89 -0.70 -11.02
CA ASP A 39 18.94 0.09 -12.25
C ASP A 39 19.05 -0.74 -13.54
N ASN A 40 19.75 -1.87 -13.46
CA ASN A 40 19.89 -2.84 -14.54
C ASN A 40 18.80 -3.92 -14.54
N SER A 41 17.80 -3.84 -13.66
CA SER A 41 16.73 -4.83 -13.62
C SER A 41 15.95 -4.87 -14.94
N THR A 42 15.57 -6.08 -15.32
CA THR A 42 14.69 -6.37 -16.44
C THR A 42 13.46 -7.13 -15.95
N CYS A 43 12.38 -7.01 -16.69
CA CYS A 43 11.15 -7.72 -16.40
C CYS A 43 11.26 -9.19 -16.81
N ASN A 44 10.71 -10.12 -16.02
CA ASN A 44 10.71 -11.55 -16.35
C ASN A 44 9.56 -11.91 -17.31
N VAL A 45 9.61 -11.37 -18.53
CA VAL A 45 8.65 -11.63 -19.60
C VAL A 45 9.40 -11.77 -20.92
N THR A 46 9.19 -12.90 -21.61
CA THR A 46 9.72 -13.11 -22.96
C THR A 46 8.71 -12.67 -24.02
N THR A 47 9.19 -12.26 -25.19
CA THR A 47 8.37 -11.77 -26.32
C THR A 47 7.30 -12.76 -26.77
N ASN A 48 7.61 -14.06 -26.76
CA ASN A 48 6.73 -15.13 -27.22
C ASN A 48 5.81 -15.68 -26.12
N SER A 49 6.02 -15.31 -24.85
CA SER A 49 5.14 -15.72 -23.76
C SER A 49 3.72 -15.18 -23.93
N ILE A 50 2.73 -15.84 -23.32
CA ILE A 50 1.34 -15.36 -23.28
C ILE A 50 1.28 -13.92 -22.76
N GLN A 51 2.08 -13.60 -21.73
CA GLN A 51 2.17 -12.26 -21.17
C GLN A 51 2.77 -11.26 -22.17
N GLY A 52 3.84 -11.61 -22.87
CA GLY A 52 4.45 -10.77 -23.91
C GLY A 52 3.47 -10.46 -25.05
N GLN A 53 2.77 -11.49 -25.54
CA GLN A 53 1.73 -11.32 -26.56
C GLN A 53 0.57 -10.42 -26.05
N PHE A 54 0.16 -10.61 -24.80
CA PHE A 54 -0.85 -9.75 -24.17
C PHE A 54 -0.41 -8.28 -24.15
N LEU A 55 0.79 -8.00 -23.64
CA LEU A 55 1.35 -6.64 -23.55
C LEU A 55 1.51 -6.00 -24.93
N ARG A 56 1.91 -6.78 -25.95
CA ARG A 56 1.99 -6.32 -27.34
C ARG A 56 0.64 -5.83 -27.88
N GLN A 57 -0.45 -6.48 -27.51
CA GLN A 57 -1.80 -6.11 -27.95
C GLN A 57 -2.38 -4.89 -27.19
N VAL A 58 -1.88 -4.58 -25.99
CA VAL A 58 -2.33 -3.41 -25.24
C VAL A 58 -1.86 -2.14 -25.94
N SER A 59 -2.74 -1.16 -26.09
CA SER A 59 -2.42 0.15 -26.67
C SER A 59 -2.23 1.23 -25.59
N LEU A 60 -2.93 1.09 -24.46
CA LEU A 60 -2.96 2.04 -23.35
C LEU A 60 -2.72 1.34 -22.02
N PHE A 61 -1.72 1.81 -21.28
CA PHE A 61 -1.48 1.43 -19.88
C PHE A 61 -1.87 2.57 -18.95
N MET A 62 -2.72 2.30 -17.97
CA MET A 62 -3.12 3.26 -16.95
C MET A 62 -2.48 2.86 -15.62
N LEU A 63 -1.59 3.70 -15.11
CA LEU A 63 -0.78 3.43 -13.92
C LEU A 63 -1.23 4.33 -12.77
N ASP A 64 -1.92 3.78 -11.77
CA ASP A 64 -2.34 4.52 -10.58
C ASP A 64 -1.28 4.49 -9.47
N LYS A 65 -1.38 5.44 -8.53
CA LYS A 65 -0.43 5.67 -7.44
C LYS A 65 0.99 5.87 -7.94
N THR A 66 1.09 6.64 -9.02
CA THR A 66 2.34 6.89 -9.74
C THR A 66 3.45 7.49 -8.86
N SER A 67 3.11 8.30 -7.84
CA SER A 67 4.10 8.90 -6.93
C SER A 67 4.95 7.87 -6.17
N MET A 68 4.42 6.65 -5.97
CA MET A 68 5.10 5.59 -5.22
C MET A 68 6.01 4.74 -6.10
N ILE A 69 5.94 4.88 -7.43
CA ILE A 69 6.70 4.06 -8.39
C ILE A 69 8.17 4.51 -8.39
N PRO A 70 9.14 3.62 -8.13
CA PRO A 70 10.56 3.93 -8.31
C PRO A 70 10.91 4.08 -9.79
N LYS A 71 11.80 5.02 -10.14
CA LYS A 71 12.27 5.27 -11.51
C LYS A 71 12.82 4.02 -12.21
N HIS A 72 13.52 3.16 -11.47
CA HIS A 72 14.10 1.94 -12.03
C HIS A 72 13.02 0.95 -12.50
N SER A 73 11.86 0.94 -11.85
CA SER A 73 10.70 0.16 -12.30
C SER A 73 10.22 0.66 -13.66
N LEU A 74 10.20 1.98 -13.85
CA LEU A 74 9.80 2.58 -15.12
C LEU A 74 10.81 2.28 -16.24
N ASN A 75 12.10 2.29 -15.92
CA ASN A 75 13.17 1.89 -16.86
C ASN A 75 13.01 0.42 -17.30
N ALA A 76 12.74 -0.48 -16.36
CA ALA A 76 12.54 -1.89 -16.66
C ALA A 76 11.29 -2.12 -17.54
N ILE A 77 10.21 -1.38 -17.30
CA ILE A 77 8.98 -1.42 -18.12
C ILE A 77 9.24 -0.87 -19.52
N ASP A 78 9.96 0.25 -19.65
CA ASP A 78 10.33 0.85 -20.94
C ASP A 78 11.12 -0.14 -21.80
N ARG A 79 12.17 -0.76 -21.23
CA ARG A 79 12.98 -1.80 -21.91
C ARG A 79 12.09 -2.97 -22.35
N LEU A 80 11.28 -3.51 -21.44
CA LEU A 80 10.38 -4.63 -21.74
C LEU A 80 9.45 -4.31 -22.91
N LEU A 81 8.81 -3.13 -22.90
CA LEU A 81 7.84 -2.79 -23.94
C LEU A 81 8.52 -2.53 -25.29
N LYS A 82 9.74 -1.98 -25.31
CA LYS A 82 10.55 -1.87 -26.52
C LYS A 82 10.83 -3.24 -27.13
N ASP A 83 11.26 -4.20 -26.31
CA ASP A 83 11.56 -5.57 -26.74
C ASP A 83 10.30 -6.30 -27.21
N VAL A 84 9.23 -6.28 -26.40
CA VAL A 84 7.95 -6.95 -26.71
C VAL A 84 7.33 -6.41 -27.99
N CYS A 85 7.42 -5.11 -28.25
CA CYS A 85 6.83 -4.47 -29.42
C CYS A 85 7.79 -4.39 -30.61
N ASN A 86 9.06 -4.78 -30.44
CA ASN A 86 10.12 -4.57 -31.42
C ASN A 86 10.15 -3.12 -31.94
N ASN A 87 10.08 -2.16 -31.02
CA ASN A 87 9.97 -0.73 -31.32
C ASN A 87 10.79 0.06 -30.32
N ASN A 88 11.80 0.80 -30.77
CA ASN A 88 12.71 1.57 -29.90
C ASN A 88 12.13 2.91 -29.40
N PHE A 89 10.91 3.28 -29.81
CA PHE A 89 10.22 4.45 -29.25
C PHE A 89 9.99 4.25 -27.74
N PRO A 90 9.94 5.32 -26.91
CA PRO A 90 9.58 5.21 -25.49
C PRO A 90 8.36 4.30 -25.26
N PHE A 91 8.50 3.39 -24.31
CA PHE A 91 7.54 2.34 -23.97
C PHE A 91 7.08 1.49 -25.16
N GLY A 92 7.93 1.24 -26.15
CA GLY A 92 7.57 0.46 -27.33
C GLY A 92 6.51 1.13 -28.22
N GLY A 93 6.37 2.46 -28.13
CA GLY A 93 5.32 3.22 -28.82
C GLY A 93 3.94 3.10 -28.18
N LYS A 94 3.86 2.62 -26.94
CA LYS A 94 2.60 2.50 -26.18
C LYS A 94 2.27 3.80 -25.47
N VAL A 95 0.97 4.04 -25.26
CA VAL A 95 0.52 5.18 -24.46
C VAL A 95 0.52 4.77 -22.99
N ILE A 96 1.22 5.56 -22.16
CA ILE A 96 1.22 5.40 -20.71
C ILE A 96 0.50 6.60 -20.09
N LEU A 97 -0.60 6.33 -19.37
CA LEU A 97 -1.30 7.32 -18.56
C LEU A 97 -0.90 7.15 -17.11
N PHE A 98 -0.19 8.13 -16.57
CA PHE A 98 0.15 8.21 -15.16
C PHE A 98 -0.96 8.88 -14.37
N CYS A 99 -1.44 8.22 -13.31
CA CYS A 99 -2.40 8.73 -12.35
C CYS A 99 -1.78 8.74 -10.95
N GLY A 100 -1.92 9.85 -10.24
CA GLY A 100 -1.43 9.98 -8.87
C GLY A 100 -1.24 11.42 -8.43
N ASP A 101 -0.83 11.58 -7.18
CA ASP A 101 -0.57 12.88 -6.57
C ASP A 101 0.80 12.84 -5.88
N PHE A 102 1.73 13.68 -6.33
CA PHE A 102 3.09 13.73 -5.78
C PHE A 102 3.18 14.43 -4.42
N ARG A 103 2.06 14.95 -3.90
CA ARG A 103 1.92 15.40 -2.51
C ARG A 103 1.70 14.22 -1.55
N GLN A 104 1.44 13.02 -2.09
CA GLN A 104 1.32 11.78 -1.31
C GLN A 104 2.71 11.13 -1.12
N ILE A 105 2.69 9.85 -0.71
CA ILE A 105 3.88 9.07 -0.41
C ILE A 105 4.74 8.87 -1.68
N LEU A 106 6.04 9.08 -1.51
CA LEU A 106 7.10 8.85 -2.50
C LEU A 106 7.62 7.40 -2.41
N PRO A 107 8.49 6.95 -3.33
CA PRO A 107 9.02 5.59 -3.28
C PRO A 107 9.78 5.33 -1.97
N VAL A 108 9.62 4.12 -1.42
CA VAL A 108 10.33 3.72 -0.19
C VAL A 108 11.78 3.36 -0.52
N VAL A 109 12.73 4.15 0.00
CA VAL A 109 14.18 3.86 -0.08
C VAL A 109 14.66 3.49 1.32
N LYS A 110 14.98 2.21 1.55
CA LYS A 110 15.40 1.72 2.86
C LYS A 110 16.69 2.44 3.28
N ARG A 111 16.68 3.06 4.47
CA ARG A 111 17.80 3.85 5.01
C ARG A 111 18.24 5.01 4.10
N GLY A 112 17.37 5.43 3.18
CA GLY A 112 17.66 6.49 2.23
C GLY A 112 17.54 7.88 2.86
N ARG A 113 18.41 8.80 2.43
CA ARG A 113 18.32 10.23 2.71
C ARG A 113 17.20 10.86 1.86
N PRO A 114 16.67 12.03 2.24
CA PRO A 114 15.64 12.73 1.46
C PRO A 114 16.00 12.91 -0.02
N ALA A 115 17.28 13.21 -0.32
CA ALA A 115 17.76 13.33 -1.70
C ALA A 115 17.63 12.02 -2.49
N GLU A 116 17.96 10.87 -1.89
CA GLU A 116 17.86 9.56 -2.54
C GLU A 116 16.39 9.16 -2.78
N VAL A 117 15.48 9.54 -1.88
CA VAL A 117 14.03 9.36 -2.07
C VAL A 117 13.53 10.17 -3.25
N VAL A 118 13.93 11.44 -3.36
CA VAL A 118 13.58 12.30 -4.50
C VAL A 118 14.17 11.74 -5.79
N GLU A 119 15.45 11.33 -5.76
CA GLU A 119 16.14 10.77 -6.93
C GLU A 119 15.51 9.46 -7.42
N SER A 120 14.90 8.69 -6.51
CA SER A 120 14.14 7.47 -6.80
C SER A 120 12.80 7.74 -7.48
N CYS A 121 12.24 8.95 -7.37
CA CYS A 121 10.96 9.29 -7.99
C CYS A 121 11.03 9.22 -9.51
N ILE A 122 9.95 8.80 -10.17
CA ILE A 122 9.89 8.78 -11.64
C ILE A 122 10.08 10.16 -12.30
N LYS A 123 9.87 11.25 -11.56
CA LYS A 123 10.15 12.61 -12.05
C LYS A 123 11.62 12.81 -12.40
N CYS A 124 12.50 12.01 -11.81
CA CYS A 124 13.94 11.97 -12.08
C CYS A 124 14.32 10.91 -13.13
N SER A 125 13.35 10.30 -13.81
CA SER A 125 13.60 9.34 -14.90
C SER A 125 13.82 10.06 -16.24
N LEU A 126 14.57 9.42 -17.14
CA LEU A 126 14.77 9.94 -18.51
C LEU A 126 13.45 10.02 -19.29
N GLN A 127 12.49 9.14 -18.99
CA GLN A 127 11.19 9.08 -19.65
C GLN A 127 10.32 10.29 -19.32
N TRP A 128 10.58 10.95 -18.19
CA TRP A 128 9.77 12.05 -17.70
C TRP A 128 9.77 13.27 -18.65
N GLN A 129 10.82 13.45 -19.45
CA GLN A 129 10.91 14.54 -20.42
C GLN A 129 9.81 14.49 -21.50
N TRP A 130 9.20 13.33 -21.74
CA TRP A 130 8.13 13.14 -22.72
C TRP A 130 6.73 13.24 -22.11
N VAL A 131 6.61 13.47 -20.80
CA VAL A 131 5.33 13.47 -20.09
C VAL A 131 4.58 14.78 -20.29
N GLN A 132 3.38 14.69 -20.86
CA GLN A 132 2.40 15.77 -20.84
C GLN A 132 1.60 15.74 -19.53
N LYS A 133 1.38 16.92 -18.93
CA LYS A 133 0.73 17.05 -17.62
C LYS A 133 -0.70 17.56 -17.79
N PHE A 134 -1.63 16.86 -17.12
CA PHE A 134 -3.02 17.26 -16.99
C PHE A 134 -3.35 17.35 -15.50
N THR A 135 -4.06 18.39 -15.09
CA THR A 135 -4.41 18.65 -13.68
C THR A 135 -5.91 18.59 -13.52
N LEU A 136 -6.39 17.80 -12.56
CA LEU A 136 -7.78 17.82 -12.11
C LEU A 136 -7.93 18.86 -11.01
N THR A 137 -8.94 19.72 -11.11
CA THR A 137 -9.16 20.86 -10.21
C THR A 137 -10.34 20.68 -9.27
N GLU A 138 -11.30 19.83 -9.63
CA GLU A 138 -12.49 19.58 -8.83
C GLU A 138 -12.25 18.45 -7.82
N ASN A 139 -12.46 18.73 -6.53
CA ASN A 139 -12.35 17.74 -5.47
C ASN A 139 -13.73 17.12 -5.16
N ILE A 140 -13.99 15.96 -5.75
CA ILE A 140 -15.25 15.23 -5.59
C ILE A 140 -15.43 14.53 -4.23
N ARG A 141 -14.43 14.60 -3.33
CA ARG A 141 -14.49 13.97 -2.00
C ARG A 141 -14.98 14.90 -0.90
N VAL A 142 -15.02 16.21 -1.16
CA VAL A 142 -15.45 17.21 -0.18
C VAL A 142 -16.95 17.08 0.03
N ARG A 143 -17.37 16.92 1.28
CA ARG A 143 -18.79 16.96 1.65
C ARG A 143 -19.23 18.39 1.96
N ASP A 144 -20.54 18.60 2.01
CA ASP A 144 -21.11 19.88 2.42
C ASP A 144 -20.57 20.29 3.80
N GLY A 145 -20.02 21.49 3.91
CA GLY A 145 -19.40 22.02 5.13
C GLY A 145 -17.93 21.66 5.36
N GLU A 146 -17.30 20.85 4.51
CA GLU A 146 -15.88 20.46 4.65
C GLU A 146 -14.91 21.29 3.77
N GLY A 147 -15.41 22.35 3.14
CA GLY A 147 -14.65 23.18 2.18
C GLY A 147 -13.35 23.75 2.78
N ASP A 148 -13.44 24.38 3.95
CA ASP A 148 -12.30 25.01 4.63
C ASP A 148 -11.21 23.99 4.99
N PHE A 149 -11.62 22.81 5.48
CA PHE A 149 -10.68 21.75 5.83
C PHE A 149 -10.02 21.15 4.57
N SER A 150 -10.79 20.97 3.49
CA SER A 150 -10.24 20.54 2.20
C SER A 150 -9.22 21.54 1.65
N GLU A 151 -9.51 22.84 1.72
CA GLU A 151 -8.57 23.88 1.29
C GLU A 151 -7.30 23.88 2.14
N TRP A 152 -7.44 23.74 3.46
CA TRP A 152 -6.31 23.62 4.38
C TRP A 152 -5.43 22.39 4.04
N LEU A 153 -6.04 21.22 3.80
CA LEU A 153 -5.32 20.01 3.38
C LEU A 153 -4.57 20.20 2.04
N LEU A 154 -5.16 20.92 1.09
CA LEU A 154 -4.51 21.22 -0.18
C LEU A 154 -3.29 22.14 0.01
N LYS A 155 -3.40 23.16 0.88
CA LYS A 155 -2.28 24.04 1.24
C LYS A 155 -1.18 23.26 1.95
N LEU A 156 -1.55 22.36 2.87
CA LEU A 156 -0.63 21.48 3.59
C LEU A 156 0.17 20.62 2.61
N GLY A 157 -0.51 19.85 1.76
CA GLY A 157 0.14 18.97 0.80
C GLY A 157 0.98 19.71 -0.24
N SER A 158 0.64 20.96 -0.55
CA SER A 158 1.38 21.81 -1.50
C SER A 158 2.55 22.56 -0.85
N GLY A 159 2.71 22.47 0.48
CA GLY A 159 3.75 23.19 1.22
C GLY A 159 3.57 24.70 1.22
N THR A 160 2.32 25.19 1.07
CA THR A 160 2.01 26.63 0.99
C THR A 160 1.40 27.19 2.26
N ILE A 161 1.26 26.38 3.33
CA ILE A 161 0.87 26.89 4.64
C ILE A 161 2.04 27.71 5.18
N PRO A 162 1.83 28.97 5.59
CA PRO A 162 2.89 29.76 6.21
C PRO A 162 3.31 29.11 7.53
N GLY A 163 4.61 28.92 7.69
CA GLY A 163 5.17 28.52 8.98
C GLY A 163 5.05 29.65 9.99
N LYS A 164 4.95 29.31 11.27
CA LYS A 164 5.03 30.32 12.35
C LYS A 164 6.39 31.03 12.29
N GLU A 165 6.39 32.34 12.49
CA GLU A 165 7.60 33.16 12.52
C GLU A 165 8.21 33.29 13.93
N GLU A 166 7.40 32.97 14.95
CA GLU A 166 7.74 33.13 16.36
C GLU A 166 8.48 31.90 16.92
N ASN A 167 9.47 32.14 17.79
CA ASN A 167 10.07 31.09 18.61
C ASN A 167 9.13 30.70 19.77
N PRO A 168 9.04 29.43 20.18
CA PRO A 168 9.86 28.28 19.81
C PRO A 168 9.38 27.50 18.57
N PHE A 169 8.29 27.93 17.93
CA PHE A 169 7.61 27.17 16.87
C PHE A 169 8.02 27.61 15.46
N LYS A 170 9.18 28.26 15.30
CA LYS A 170 9.60 28.83 14.02
C LYS A 170 9.69 27.73 12.95
N GLY A 171 8.94 27.91 11.86
CA GLY A 171 8.87 26.94 10.76
C GLY A 171 7.87 25.79 10.98
N CYS A 172 7.19 25.72 12.13
CA CYS A 172 6.08 24.79 12.34
C CYS A 172 4.80 25.29 11.68
N ILE A 173 3.95 24.35 11.29
CA ILE A 173 2.59 24.62 10.80
C ILE A 173 1.60 24.51 11.95
N GLU A 174 0.54 25.33 11.91
CA GLU A 174 -0.55 25.23 12.87
C GLU A 174 -1.56 24.18 12.41
N ILE A 175 -1.80 23.19 13.26
CA ILE A 175 -2.82 22.16 13.05
C ILE A 175 -4.16 22.70 13.56
N PRO A 176 -5.26 22.58 12.79
CA PRO A 176 -6.59 23.00 13.23
C PRO A 176 -6.99 22.30 14.54
N GLN A 177 -7.57 23.05 15.48
CA GLN A 177 -7.90 22.55 16.82
C GLN A 177 -8.84 21.33 16.80
N GLN A 178 -9.72 21.23 15.81
CA GLN A 178 -10.60 20.08 15.63
C GLN A 178 -9.87 18.77 15.31
N CYS A 179 -8.60 18.85 14.87
CA CYS A 179 -7.75 17.69 14.56
C CYS A 179 -6.90 17.26 15.75
N ILE A 180 -6.95 17.99 16.87
CA ILE A 180 -6.11 17.77 18.05
C ILE A 180 -6.95 17.13 19.14
N ILE A 181 -6.37 16.15 19.81
CA ILE A 181 -6.94 15.50 20.99
C ILE A 181 -6.22 16.06 22.22
N ARG A 182 -6.92 16.24 23.34
CA ARG A 182 -6.33 16.78 24.58
C ARG A 182 -5.33 15.80 25.17
N GLU A 183 -4.31 16.30 25.88
CA GLU A 183 -3.16 15.50 26.37
C GLU A 183 -3.53 14.29 27.23
N ASN A 184 -4.70 14.28 27.88
CA ASN A 184 -5.15 13.19 28.75
C ASN A 184 -6.21 12.28 28.12
N GLU A 185 -6.49 12.41 26.83
CA GLU A 185 -7.49 11.61 26.12
C GLU A 185 -6.82 10.49 25.31
N SER A 186 -7.26 9.23 25.49
CA SER A 186 -6.81 8.11 24.65
C SER A 186 -7.39 8.26 23.25
N ILE A 187 -6.55 8.14 22.22
CA ILE A 187 -6.99 8.05 20.81
C ILE A 187 -7.96 6.88 20.62
N VAL A 188 -7.73 5.77 21.33
CA VAL A 188 -8.61 4.60 21.27
C VAL A 188 -9.95 4.92 21.89
N GLU A 189 -10.00 5.61 23.04
CA GLU A 189 -11.28 6.03 23.62
C GLU A 189 -11.99 7.07 22.75
N LYS A 190 -11.26 8.01 22.16
CA LYS A 190 -11.83 9.01 21.27
C LYS A 190 -12.45 8.39 20.01
N ILE A 191 -11.79 7.38 19.44
CA ILE A 191 -12.18 6.76 18.18
C ILE A 191 -13.02 5.51 18.38
N PHE A 192 -13.01 4.84 19.53
CA PHE A 192 -13.78 3.59 19.75
C PHE A 192 -14.64 3.62 21.02
N GLY A 193 -14.59 4.69 21.82
CA GLY A 193 -15.34 4.91 23.07
C GLY A 193 -16.83 4.59 22.96
N ASP A 194 -17.47 5.23 21.99
CA ASP A 194 -18.89 5.15 21.71
C ASP A 194 -19.25 4.16 20.59
N ALA A 195 -18.24 3.47 20.02
CA ALA A 195 -18.44 2.61 18.87
C ALA A 195 -19.06 1.28 19.29
N GLN A 196 -20.14 0.88 18.60
CA GLN A 196 -20.57 -0.51 18.64
C GLN A 196 -19.58 -1.38 17.88
N GLN A 197 -19.50 -2.67 18.20
CA GLN A 197 -18.55 -3.59 17.58
C GLN A 197 -18.66 -3.62 16.04
N ASP A 198 -19.87 -3.48 15.48
CA ASP A 198 -20.07 -3.40 14.02
C ASP A 198 -19.56 -2.10 13.39
N ASP A 199 -19.38 -1.04 14.18
CA ASP A 199 -18.79 0.21 13.73
C ASP A 199 -17.26 0.20 13.71
N TYR A 200 -16.61 -0.77 14.36
CA TYR A 200 -15.14 -0.87 14.37
C TYR A 200 -14.59 -0.99 12.94
N ALA A 201 -15.30 -1.68 12.06
CA ALA A 201 -14.95 -1.81 10.64
C ALA A 201 -14.90 -0.47 9.88
N LYS A 202 -15.62 0.55 10.38
CA LYS A 202 -15.73 1.88 9.76
C LYS A 202 -14.68 2.87 10.29
N ARG A 203 -13.96 2.50 11.36
CA ARG A 203 -13.00 3.36 12.05
C ARG A 203 -11.58 2.87 11.81
N VAL A 204 -10.61 3.78 11.79
CA VAL A 204 -9.20 3.45 11.55
C VAL A 204 -8.29 4.42 12.30
N ASN A 205 -7.27 3.88 12.95
CA ASN A 205 -6.17 4.66 13.50
C ASN A 205 -4.96 4.51 12.57
N LEU A 206 -4.37 5.64 12.19
CA LEU A 206 -3.15 5.68 11.39
C LEU A 206 -2.01 6.20 12.27
N THR A 207 -0.90 5.49 12.30
CA THR A 207 0.28 5.86 13.09
C THR A 207 1.51 5.97 12.19
N PRO A 208 2.51 6.79 12.56
CA PRO A 208 3.76 6.88 11.80
C PRO A 208 4.60 5.60 11.86
N THR A 209 4.49 4.84 12.96
CA THR A 209 5.30 3.64 13.20
C THR A 209 4.45 2.40 13.47
N ASN A 210 5.01 1.23 13.15
CA ASN A 210 4.38 -0.06 13.45
C ASN A 210 4.32 -0.34 14.95
N VAL A 211 5.28 0.16 15.74
CA VAL A 211 5.29 -0.03 17.20
C VAL A 211 4.05 0.61 17.81
N ASP A 212 3.77 1.86 17.45
CA ASP A 212 2.57 2.57 17.92
C ASP A 212 1.29 1.88 17.39
N SER A 213 1.29 1.43 16.14
CA SER A 213 0.15 0.72 15.55
C SER A 213 -0.16 -0.57 16.31
N LEU A 214 0.85 -1.36 16.63
CA LEU A 214 0.69 -2.63 17.36
C LEU A 214 0.15 -2.36 18.77
N SER A 215 0.72 -1.40 19.49
CA SER A 215 0.26 -1.01 20.83
C SER A 215 -1.21 -0.58 20.83
N ILE A 216 -1.60 0.31 19.91
CA ILE A 216 -2.99 0.77 19.75
C ILE A 216 -3.92 -0.39 19.35
N ASN A 217 -3.47 -1.30 18.48
CA ASN A 217 -4.25 -2.46 18.09
C ASN A 217 -4.50 -3.42 19.27
N GLU A 218 -3.52 -3.58 20.18
CA GLU A 218 -3.70 -4.36 21.40
C GLU A 218 -4.76 -3.72 22.32
N GLU A 219 -4.70 -2.41 22.56
CA GLU A 219 -5.70 -1.67 23.34
C GLU A 219 -7.12 -1.81 22.73
N VAL A 220 -7.24 -1.71 21.40
CA VAL A 220 -8.52 -1.92 20.69
C VAL A 220 -9.01 -3.37 20.82
N LEU A 221 -8.11 -4.36 20.77
CA LEU A 221 -8.44 -5.78 20.91
C LEU A 221 -8.88 -6.12 22.34
N GLU A 222 -8.29 -5.51 23.36
CA GLU A 222 -8.67 -5.69 24.76
C GLU A 222 -10.13 -5.29 25.02
N ARG A 223 -10.61 -4.24 24.36
CA ARG A 223 -12.00 -3.78 24.45
C ARG A 223 -13.02 -4.76 23.88
N LEU A 224 -12.63 -5.60 22.91
CA LEU A 224 -13.55 -6.55 22.31
C LEU A 224 -13.89 -7.66 23.30
N HIS A 225 -15.17 -8.00 23.37
CA HIS A 225 -15.62 -9.18 24.13
C HIS A 225 -15.22 -10.48 23.42
N GLY A 226 -15.19 -11.57 24.16
CA GLY A 226 -14.90 -12.92 23.65
C GLY A 226 -13.50 -13.43 24.01
N GLU A 227 -13.30 -14.71 23.73
CA GLU A 227 -12.06 -15.42 24.07
C GLU A 227 -10.89 -14.99 23.17
N LEU A 228 -9.75 -14.75 23.80
CA LEU A 228 -8.49 -14.46 23.13
C LEU A 228 -7.88 -15.76 22.60
N LYS A 229 -7.58 -15.82 21.31
CA LYS A 229 -6.77 -16.89 20.72
C LYS A 229 -5.46 -16.32 20.20
N THR A 230 -4.37 -17.01 20.50
CA THR A 230 -3.02 -16.65 20.04
C THR A 230 -2.52 -17.69 19.06
N TYR A 231 -2.10 -17.25 17.88
CA TYR A 231 -1.35 -18.06 16.93
C TYR A 231 0.13 -17.71 17.06
N LEU A 232 0.99 -18.72 17.21
CA LEU A 232 2.43 -18.55 17.34
C LEU A 232 3.10 -18.87 16.00
N SER A 233 4.05 -18.06 15.56
CA SER A 233 4.89 -18.40 14.41
C SER A 233 5.87 -19.52 14.74
N GLY A 234 6.21 -20.31 13.73
CA GLY A 234 7.34 -21.23 13.77
C GLY A 234 8.53 -20.59 13.06
N ASP A 235 9.51 -20.13 13.84
CA ASP A 235 10.65 -19.39 13.32
C ASP A 235 11.91 -20.26 13.33
N GLN A 236 12.62 -20.28 12.20
CA GLN A 236 13.87 -21.03 12.04
C GLN A 236 14.84 -20.25 11.16
N ILE A 237 16.13 -20.42 11.43
CA ILE A 237 17.20 -19.87 10.60
C ILE A 237 17.44 -20.75 9.38
N ASP A 238 17.35 -20.12 8.23
CA ASP A 238 17.79 -20.67 6.96
C ASP A 238 19.28 -20.33 6.77
N THR A 239 20.15 -21.32 7.00
CA THR A 239 21.61 -21.22 6.86
C THR A 239 22.16 -22.58 6.40
N ASP A 240 23.21 -22.52 5.58
CA ASP A 240 23.97 -23.68 5.11
C ASP A 240 24.93 -24.21 6.19
N ASP A 241 25.28 -23.39 7.20
CA ASP A 241 26.09 -23.80 8.34
C ASP A 241 25.22 -24.15 9.54
N LEU A 242 25.07 -25.44 9.82
CA LEU A 242 24.27 -25.94 10.94
C LEU A 242 24.77 -25.43 12.32
N ASN A 243 26.05 -25.05 12.43
CA ASN A 243 26.58 -24.50 13.69
C ASN A 243 26.05 -23.08 13.97
N GLU A 244 25.70 -22.32 12.93
CA GLU A 244 25.13 -20.98 13.10
C GLU A 244 23.72 -21.02 13.70
N ARG A 245 22.96 -22.10 13.52
CA ARG A 245 21.61 -22.24 14.09
C ARG A 245 21.62 -22.15 15.61
N SER A 246 22.68 -22.64 16.25
CA SER A 246 22.85 -22.63 17.70
C SER A 246 23.25 -21.25 18.24
N ASN A 247 23.69 -20.32 17.37
CA ASN A 247 24.15 -19.00 17.78
C ASN A 247 23.01 -18.01 18.05
N PHE A 248 21.78 -18.35 17.69
CA PHE A 248 20.62 -17.48 17.86
C PHE A 248 19.59 -18.14 18.76
N LEU A 249 19.24 -17.42 19.82
CA LEU A 249 18.19 -17.84 20.75
C LEU A 249 16.82 -17.74 20.09
N VAL A 250 15.91 -18.66 20.43
CA VAL A 250 14.53 -18.66 19.90
C VAL A 250 13.81 -17.38 20.34
N GLU A 251 14.08 -16.88 21.54
CA GLU A 251 13.55 -15.62 22.05
C GLU A 251 13.98 -14.43 21.18
N PHE A 252 15.20 -14.45 20.66
CA PHE A 252 15.66 -13.44 19.72
C PHE A 252 14.87 -13.51 18.41
N LEU A 253 14.66 -14.70 17.84
CA LEU A 253 13.86 -14.88 16.63
C LEU A 253 12.41 -14.41 16.82
N ASN A 254 11.78 -14.79 17.94
CA ASN A 254 10.42 -14.42 18.28
C ASN A 254 10.25 -12.90 18.54
N SER A 255 11.34 -12.18 18.81
CA SER A 255 11.32 -10.72 18.98
C SER A 255 11.31 -9.97 17.65
N LEU A 256 11.67 -10.63 16.54
CA LEU A 256 11.73 -9.99 15.23
C LEU A 256 10.33 -9.85 14.64
N THR A 257 10.03 -8.68 14.07
CA THR A 257 8.82 -8.44 13.27
C THR A 257 9.21 -7.90 11.90
N PRO A 258 9.64 -8.77 10.97
CA PRO A 258 10.02 -8.35 9.62
C PRO A 258 8.87 -7.64 8.90
N SER A 259 9.21 -6.73 7.98
CA SER A 259 8.21 -6.05 7.17
C SER A 259 7.38 -7.05 6.34
N GLY A 260 6.05 -6.91 6.40
CA GLY A 260 5.12 -7.80 5.69
C GLY A 260 4.82 -9.12 6.40
N MET A 261 5.23 -9.25 7.67
CA MET A 261 4.89 -10.37 8.55
C MET A 261 4.11 -9.87 9.77
N PRO A 262 3.21 -10.68 10.35
CA PRO A 262 2.66 -10.42 11.67
C PRO A 262 3.74 -10.58 12.76
N THR A 263 3.41 -10.18 13.99
CA THR A 263 4.22 -10.49 15.18
C THR A 263 4.22 -12.00 15.45
N HIS A 264 5.24 -12.50 16.17
CA HIS A 264 5.35 -13.90 16.55
C HIS A 264 4.08 -14.42 17.23
N GLY A 265 3.58 -13.67 18.23
CA GLY A 265 2.29 -13.93 18.87
C GLY A 265 1.18 -13.11 18.21
N LEU A 266 0.43 -13.71 17.29
CA LEU A 266 -0.74 -13.08 16.67
C LEU A 266 -1.97 -13.34 17.54
N LYS A 267 -2.33 -12.34 18.35
CA LYS A 267 -3.50 -12.33 19.24
C LYS A 267 -4.75 -11.90 18.47
N LEU A 268 -5.83 -12.68 18.53
CA LEU A 268 -7.10 -12.41 17.84
C LEU A 268 -8.30 -12.74 18.73
N LYS A 269 -9.43 -12.07 18.45
CA LYS A 269 -10.75 -12.35 19.03
C LYS A 269 -11.80 -12.41 17.91
N ILE A 270 -12.90 -13.12 18.13
CA ILE A 270 -14.01 -13.10 17.18
C ILE A 270 -14.56 -11.68 17.07
N GLY A 271 -14.77 -11.24 15.83
CA GLY A 271 -15.26 -9.92 15.48
C GLY A 271 -14.21 -8.82 15.42
N CYS A 272 -12.93 -9.10 15.66
CA CYS A 272 -11.87 -8.13 15.40
C CYS A 272 -11.68 -7.91 13.89
N VAL A 273 -11.16 -6.73 13.54
CA VAL A 273 -10.82 -6.39 12.16
C VAL A 273 -9.35 -6.73 11.91
N ILE A 274 -9.10 -7.55 10.90
CA ILE A 274 -7.76 -7.94 10.45
C ILE A 274 -7.49 -7.43 9.03
N MET A 275 -6.21 -7.36 8.66
CA MET A 275 -5.77 -6.97 7.33
C MET A 275 -4.81 -8.02 6.77
N LEU A 276 -5.01 -8.42 5.52
CA LEU A 276 -4.04 -9.27 4.82
C LEU A 276 -2.74 -8.50 4.58
N LEU A 277 -1.61 -9.12 4.91
CA LEU A 277 -0.27 -8.58 4.64
C LEU A 277 0.35 -9.11 3.34
N ARG A 278 -0.31 -10.08 2.69
CA ARG A 278 0.18 -10.77 1.48
C ARG A 278 -0.91 -10.89 0.43
N ASN A 279 -0.49 -11.04 -0.81
CA ASN A 279 -1.40 -11.33 -1.91
C ASN A 279 -1.71 -12.82 -1.94
N LEU A 280 -2.96 -13.20 -1.74
CA LEU A 280 -3.43 -14.60 -1.80
C LEU A 280 -4.12 -14.87 -3.14
N ASP A 281 -5.11 -14.05 -3.48
CA ASP A 281 -5.84 -14.14 -4.74
C ASP A 281 -6.28 -12.75 -5.21
N LEU A 282 -5.53 -12.17 -6.13
CA LEU A 282 -5.85 -10.86 -6.71
C LEU A 282 -7.18 -10.86 -7.47
N LYS A 283 -7.57 -11.98 -8.11
CA LYS A 283 -8.82 -12.06 -8.87
C LYS A 283 -10.03 -12.08 -7.95
N ALA A 284 -9.89 -12.73 -6.79
CA ALA A 284 -10.89 -12.70 -5.73
C ALA A 284 -10.80 -11.43 -4.84
N GLY A 285 -9.85 -10.52 -5.08
CA GLY A 285 -9.68 -9.30 -4.28
C GLY A 285 -9.02 -9.52 -2.91
N LEU A 286 -8.38 -10.67 -2.70
CA LEU A 286 -7.63 -11.01 -1.48
C LEU A 286 -6.16 -10.65 -1.65
N CYS A 287 -5.85 -9.38 -1.36
CA CYS A 287 -4.53 -8.80 -1.54
C CYS A 287 -3.99 -8.18 -0.25
N ASN A 288 -2.70 -7.81 -0.25
CA ASN A 288 -2.15 -7.00 0.82
C ASN A 288 -2.96 -5.69 0.93
N GLY A 289 -3.48 -5.41 2.13
CA GLY A 289 -4.37 -4.30 2.45
C GLY A 289 -5.86 -4.67 2.55
N THR A 290 -6.28 -5.87 2.13
CA THR A 290 -7.69 -6.28 2.24
C THR A 290 -8.08 -6.42 3.71
N ARG A 291 -9.10 -5.67 4.14
CA ARG A 291 -9.63 -5.71 5.51
C ARG A 291 -10.75 -6.73 5.64
N MET A 292 -10.79 -7.44 6.76
CA MET A 292 -11.77 -8.50 7.02
C MET A 292 -12.17 -8.49 8.51
N LYS A 293 -13.40 -8.92 8.81
CA LYS A 293 -13.88 -9.16 10.17
C LYS A 293 -13.76 -10.64 10.49
N VAL A 294 -13.14 -10.98 11.60
CA VAL A 294 -13.03 -12.38 12.06
C VAL A 294 -14.40 -12.88 12.48
N CYS A 295 -14.81 -14.05 11.99
CA CYS A 295 -16.07 -14.68 12.37
C CYS A 295 -15.86 -15.98 13.15
N ALA A 296 -14.78 -16.72 12.88
CA ALA A 296 -14.37 -17.86 13.69
C ALA A 296 -12.85 -18.08 13.65
N LEU A 297 -12.32 -18.71 14.69
CA LEU A 297 -10.89 -18.92 14.88
C LEU A 297 -10.59 -20.41 15.06
N GLN A 298 -10.16 -21.08 13.99
CA GLN A 298 -9.84 -22.51 13.98
C GLN A 298 -8.35 -22.75 14.22
N ASN A 299 -7.89 -23.99 14.30
CA ASN A 299 -6.48 -24.23 14.61
C ASN A 299 -5.53 -23.90 13.46
N ASN A 300 -5.98 -24.11 12.22
CA ASN A 300 -5.16 -24.01 11.02
C ASN A 300 -5.69 -22.99 10.00
N TYR A 301 -6.73 -22.23 10.36
CA TYR A 301 -7.25 -21.15 9.53
C TYR A 301 -8.10 -20.18 10.34
N ILE A 302 -8.21 -18.96 9.83
CA ILE A 302 -9.10 -17.91 10.30
C ILE A 302 -10.25 -17.80 9.31
N ASP A 303 -11.47 -17.91 9.83
CA ASP A 303 -12.68 -17.69 9.05
C ASP A 303 -13.09 -16.22 9.20
N ALA A 304 -13.09 -15.48 8.09
CA ALA A 304 -13.29 -14.05 8.07
C ALA A 304 -14.28 -13.61 6.99
N GLU A 305 -14.90 -12.45 7.17
CA GLU A 305 -15.75 -11.80 6.19
C GLU A 305 -15.05 -10.56 5.64
N VAL A 306 -14.99 -10.42 4.31
CA VAL A 306 -14.31 -9.29 3.66
C VAL A 306 -15.14 -8.01 3.83
N LEU A 307 -14.48 -6.95 4.29
CA LEU A 307 -15.13 -5.67 4.62
C LEU A 307 -15.07 -4.64 3.49
N THR A 308 -14.22 -4.83 2.48
CA THR A 308 -13.96 -3.81 1.46
C THR A 308 -13.59 -4.43 0.12
N GLY A 309 -14.02 -3.80 -0.98
CA GLY A 309 -13.60 -4.14 -2.34
C GLY A 309 -14.55 -5.10 -3.05
N VAL A 310 -14.10 -5.70 -4.16
CA VAL A 310 -14.94 -6.53 -5.07
C VAL A 310 -15.54 -7.80 -4.44
N SER A 311 -15.09 -8.16 -3.24
CA SER A 311 -15.53 -9.35 -2.50
C SER A 311 -16.14 -9.00 -1.16
N GLU A 312 -16.58 -7.76 -0.95
CA GLU A 312 -17.32 -7.35 0.24
C GLU A 312 -18.45 -8.35 0.58
N VAL A 313 -18.62 -8.63 1.87
CA VAL A 313 -19.58 -9.61 2.42
C VAL A 313 -19.24 -11.08 2.14
N LYS A 314 -18.23 -11.40 1.32
CA LYS A 314 -17.82 -12.79 1.12
C LYS A 314 -17.09 -13.34 2.33
N ARG A 315 -17.46 -14.56 2.72
CA ARG A 315 -16.75 -15.36 3.72
C ARG A 315 -15.52 -16.02 3.06
N VAL A 316 -14.37 -15.94 3.73
CA VAL A 316 -13.08 -16.42 3.24
C VAL A 316 -12.31 -17.10 4.36
N PHE A 317 -11.51 -18.10 3.98
CA PHE A 317 -10.67 -18.84 4.91
C PHE A 317 -9.21 -18.46 4.68
N VAL A 318 -8.61 -17.80 5.66
CA VAL A 318 -7.21 -17.39 5.64
C VAL A 318 -6.40 -18.48 6.35
N PRO A 319 -5.46 -19.16 5.68
CA PRO A 319 -4.62 -20.17 6.31
C PRO A 319 -3.66 -19.56 7.34
#